data_AF-A0A7V6UW52-F1
#
_entry.id   AF-A0A7V6UW52-F1
#
_cell.length_a   1.000
_cell.length_b   1.000
_cell.length_c   1.000
_cell.angle_alpha   90.00
_cell.angle_beta   90.00
_cell.angle_gamma   90.00
#
_symmetry.space_group_name_H-M   'P 1'
#
loop_
_entity.id
_entity.type
_entity.pdbx_description
1 polymer ?
#
loop_
_entity_poly.entity_id
_entity_poly.type
_entity_poly.pdbx_seq_one_letter_code
_entity_poly.pdbx_strand_id
1 'polypeptide(L)'
;MKKKKIILCLVLAAIVFLTACSGRDATGGKQDTVLPKEKDLTESSLSSSKPDLNITAEAATDLINEKGNTVEERIEVPKGFKRVNVIAGSFAEYLRTLPLKPHGSKVKYYDGNEKPSEVYEAVIDIDVGDRDLQQCADAVMRLWAEYLYSRGFFDKIHFNFTNGFNAEYTKWRQGHRIKVEGNKVYWVKEAEASNDYDSFRKYLNMVFAYAGTLSLSKEMKKVPLENMAIGDVFIEGGSPGHCVIVIDMAENVETGEKLFILAQSYMPAQDIHILKNPANGDGNPWYTVNFGEVLKTPEWEFTRDQLMRFNS
;
A
#
# COMPACT_ATOMS: atom_id res chain seq x y z
N MET A 1 58.34 -16.44 25.79
CA MET A 1 57.75 -17.25 26.88
C MET A 1 56.62 -16.47 27.55
N LYS A 2 55.46 -17.12 27.72
CA LYS A 2 54.25 -16.73 28.49
C LYS A 2 53.43 -15.53 27.97
N LYS A 3 52.10 -15.58 27.85
CA LYS A 3 51.07 -16.63 27.70
C LYS A 3 49.79 -15.84 27.32
N LYS A 4 49.16 -16.16 26.19
CA LYS A 4 47.88 -15.58 25.74
C LYS A 4 46.74 -16.06 26.64
N LYS A 5 45.84 -15.17 27.07
CA LYS A 5 44.56 -15.53 27.69
C LYS A 5 43.50 -15.62 26.59
N ILE A 6 42.98 -16.83 26.40
CA ILE A 6 41.83 -17.13 25.55
C ILE A 6 40.59 -17.03 26.45
N ILE A 7 39.64 -16.17 26.08
CA ILE A 7 38.32 -16.11 26.71
C ILE A 7 37.39 -16.94 25.82
N LEU A 8 36.89 -18.04 26.37
CA LEU A 8 35.94 -18.96 25.76
C LEU A 8 34.54 -18.57 26.25
N CYS A 9 33.72 -17.97 25.38
CA CYS A 9 32.30 -17.74 25.63
C CYS A 9 31.52 -19.00 25.24
N LEU A 10 31.00 -19.72 26.24
CA LEU A 10 30.04 -20.81 26.08
C LEU A 10 28.65 -20.21 25.93
N VAL A 11 28.06 -20.31 24.74
CA VAL A 11 26.64 -20.04 24.49
C VAL A 11 25.89 -21.37 24.61
N LEU A 12 25.10 -21.52 25.67
CA LEU A 12 24.18 -22.64 25.83
C LEU A 12 22.93 -22.37 24.99
N ALA A 13 22.74 -23.14 23.91
CA ALA A 13 21.49 -23.20 23.17
C ALA A 13 20.60 -24.29 23.81
N ALA A 14 19.50 -23.88 24.45
CA ALA A 14 18.47 -24.78 24.93
C ALA A 14 17.44 -25.02 23.81
N ILE A 15 17.54 -26.19 23.16
CA ILE A 15 16.54 -26.71 22.25
C ILE A 15 15.55 -27.54 23.09
N VAL A 16 14.29 -27.14 23.14
CA VAL A 16 13.21 -27.97 23.71
C VAL A 16 12.38 -28.53 22.57
N PHE A 17 12.67 -29.79 22.22
CA PHE A 17 11.73 -30.67 21.51
C PHE A 17 10.92 -31.42 22.56
N LEU A 18 9.59 -31.35 22.48
CA LEU A 18 8.71 -32.28 23.17
C LEU A 18 7.67 -32.81 22.19
N THR A 19 7.91 -34.01 21.69
CA THR A 19 6.88 -34.90 21.15
C THR A 19 6.83 -36.18 21.97
N ALA A 20 5.61 -36.48 22.42
CA ALA A 20 5.00 -37.78 22.70
C ALA A 20 5.62 -38.72 23.75
N CYS A 21 4.77 -39.17 24.68
CA CYS A 21 4.65 -40.58 25.05
C CYS A 21 3.25 -40.90 25.59
N SER A 22 2.66 -41.94 25.02
CA SER A 22 1.40 -42.59 25.38
C SER A 22 1.57 -43.64 26.48
N GLY A 23 0.49 -43.91 27.23
CA GLY A 23 0.17 -45.17 27.92
C GLY A 23 -1.34 -45.17 28.22
N ARG A 24 -2.17 -46.05 27.63
CA ARG A 24 -2.57 -47.42 28.05
C ARG A 24 -3.05 -47.44 29.51
N ASP A 25 -4.29 -47.83 29.85
CA ASP A 25 -5.02 -49.08 29.59
C ASP A 25 -6.54 -48.81 29.38
N ALA A 26 -7.27 -49.39 28.42
CA ALA A 26 -7.70 -50.79 28.22
C ALA A 26 -8.70 -51.31 29.28
N THR A 27 -9.98 -51.40 28.92
CA THR A 27 -10.81 -52.62 29.09
C THR A 27 -12.10 -52.50 28.27
N GLY A 28 -12.54 -53.61 27.67
CA GLY A 28 -13.92 -53.79 27.17
C GLY A 28 -14.07 -54.01 25.67
N GLY A 29 -13.59 -55.16 25.15
CA GLY A 29 -13.93 -55.64 23.80
C GLY A 29 -15.15 -56.57 23.78
N LYS A 30 -15.92 -56.52 22.70
CA LYS A 30 -16.37 -57.63 21.82
C LYS A 30 -17.42 -57.08 20.84
N GLN A 31 -17.08 -57.02 19.54
CA GLN A 31 -17.42 -58.01 18.50
C GLN A 31 -18.93 -58.14 18.27
N ASP A 32 -19.49 -58.21 17.07
CA ASP A 32 -19.05 -58.06 15.68
C ASP A 32 -20.37 -58.00 14.88
N THR A 33 -20.26 -57.72 13.58
CA THR A 33 -21.14 -58.17 12.49
C THR A 33 -22.10 -57.18 11.82
N VAL A 34 -21.74 -56.89 10.56
CA VAL A 34 -22.49 -57.13 9.31
C VAL A 34 -23.78 -56.30 9.05
N LEU A 35 -23.70 -55.54 7.95
CA LEU A 35 -24.76 -54.81 7.23
C LEU A 35 -25.98 -55.70 6.89
N PRO A 36 -27.15 -55.08 6.68
CA PRO A 36 -27.63 -55.02 5.30
C PRO A 36 -28.35 -53.72 4.89
N LYS A 37 -28.55 -53.68 3.58
CA LYS A 37 -29.00 -52.64 2.66
C LYS A 37 -30.52 -52.33 2.72
N GLU A 38 -30.85 -51.16 2.16
CA GLU A 38 -32.11 -50.75 1.51
C GLU A 38 -33.38 -50.49 2.34
N LYS A 39 -33.84 -49.23 2.30
CA LYS A 39 -35.23 -48.92 1.91
C LYS A 39 -35.39 -47.50 1.38
N ASP A 40 -35.87 -47.47 0.15
CA ASP A 40 -36.43 -46.34 -0.59
C ASP A 40 -37.78 -45.93 0.02
N LEU A 41 -38.00 -44.64 0.30
CA LEU A 41 -39.32 -44.05 0.50
C LEU A 41 -39.33 -42.57 0.05
N THR A 42 -40.30 -42.31 -0.79
CA THR A 42 -40.68 -41.13 -1.57
C THR A 42 -41.16 -39.91 -0.78
N GLU A 43 -40.87 -38.75 -1.38
CA GLU A 43 -41.64 -37.48 -1.46
C GLU A 43 -42.46 -36.96 -0.26
N SER A 44 -42.10 -35.74 0.18
CA SER A 44 -43.08 -34.74 0.60
C SER A 44 -42.51 -33.34 0.35
N SER A 45 -43.04 -32.70 -0.69
CA SER A 45 -42.85 -31.33 -1.10
C SER A 45 -43.48 -30.35 -0.11
N LEU A 46 -42.69 -29.38 0.38
CA LEU A 46 -43.21 -28.14 0.96
C LEU A 46 -42.33 -26.98 0.48
N SER A 47 -42.83 -26.37 -0.60
CA SER A 47 -42.41 -25.08 -1.14
C SER A 47 -42.65 -23.97 -0.12
N SER A 48 -41.60 -23.24 0.25
CA SER A 48 -41.73 -21.91 0.85
C SER A 48 -40.91 -20.92 0.03
N SER A 49 -41.60 -20.25 -0.88
CA SER A 49 -41.09 -19.13 -1.68
C SER A 49 -40.80 -17.93 -0.78
N LYS A 50 -39.53 -17.56 -0.65
CA LYS A 50 -39.10 -16.21 -0.26
C LYS A 50 -38.71 -15.45 -1.53
N PRO A 51 -38.98 -14.13 -1.60
CA PRO A 51 -38.74 -13.37 -2.82
C PRO A 51 -37.24 -13.12 -2.98
N ASP A 52 -36.69 -13.61 -4.09
CA ASP A 52 -35.33 -13.31 -4.53
C ASP A 52 -35.23 -11.81 -4.84
N LEU A 53 -34.50 -11.10 -3.99
CA LEU A 53 -33.90 -9.81 -4.32
C LEU A 53 -32.81 -10.07 -5.36
N ASN A 54 -33.20 -10.04 -6.63
CA ASN A 54 -32.28 -9.96 -7.76
C ASN A 54 -31.58 -8.60 -7.73
N ILE A 55 -30.51 -8.48 -6.94
CA ILE A 55 -29.42 -7.58 -7.26
C ILE A 55 -28.72 -8.23 -8.44
N THR A 56 -29.00 -7.71 -9.63
CA THR A 56 -28.28 -8.08 -10.84
C THR A 56 -26.81 -7.70 -10.62
N ALA A 57 -25.98 -8.73 -10.44
CA ALA A 57 -24.54 -8.60 -10.56
C ALA A 57 -24.25 -8.10 -11.97
N GLU A 58 -23.94 -6.81 -12.10
CA GLU A 58 -23.48 -6.23 -13.34
C GLU A 58 -22.24 -7.01 -13.77
N ALA A 59 -22.26 -7.55 -15.00
CA ALA A 59 -21.20 -8.39 -15.52
C ALA A 59 -19.84 -7.68 -15.38
N ALA A 60 -18.82 -8.44 -14.96
CA ALA A 60 -17.44 -7.96 -14.83
C ALA A 60 -17.02 -7.27 -16.13
N THR A 61 -17.02 -5.94 -16.11
CA THR A 61 -16.61 -5.12 -17.24
C THR A 61 -15.12 -4.94 -17.07
N ASP A 62 -14.34 -5.44 -18.03
CA ASP A 62 -12.92 -5.14 -18.12
C ASP A 62 -12.77 -3.68 -18.53
N LEU A 63 -12.12 -2.89 -17.68
CA LEU A 63 -11.90 -1.46 -17.84
C LEU A 63 -10.42 -1.17 -18.15
N ILE A 64 -9.67 -2.13 -18.65
CA ILE A 64 -8.24 -1.96 -18.90
C ILE A 64 -7.98 -1.76 -20.39
N ASN A 65 -7.56 -0.56 -20.75
CA ASN A 65 -6.98 -0.26 -22.06
C ASN A 65 -5.48 -0.60 -22.03
N GLU A 66 -5.14 -1.81 -22.45
CA GLU A 66 -3.77 -2.34 -22.44
C GLU A 66 -2.73 -1.43 -23.14
N LYS A 67 -3.16 -0.57 -24.06
CA LYS A 67 -2.30 0.36 -24.81
C LYS A 67 -2.03 1.69 -24.09
N GLY A 68 -2.81 2.01 -23.05
CA GLY A 68 -2.62 3.24 -22.28
C GLY A 68 -1.32 3.19 -21.48
N ASN A 69 -0.58 4.29 -21.45
CA ASN A 69 0.73 4.37 -20.78
C ASN A 69 0.72 5.26 -19.54
N THR A 70 -0.41 5.88 -19.22
CA THR A 70 -0.63 6.62 -17.98
C THR A 70 -1.81 6.03 -17.20
N VAL A 71 -1.99 6.44 -15.94
CA VAL A 71 -3.15 6.04 -15.12
C VAL A 71 -4.47 6.32 -15.86
N GLU A 72 -4.67 7.54 -16.37
CA GLU A 72 -5.93 7.90 -17.04
C GLU A 72 -6.15 7.22 -18.39
N GLU A 73 -5.08 6.89 -19.11
CA GLU A 73 -5.18 6.21 -20.40
C GLU A 73 -5.42 4.70 -20.23
N ARG A 74 -4.79 4.08 -19.21
CA ARG A 74 -4.83 2.63 -18.97
C ARG A 74 -6.15 2.19 -18.37
N ILE A 75 -6.74 2.99 -17.49
CA ILE A 75 -7.94 2.59 -16.75
C ILE A 75 -9.11 3.35 -17.32
N GLU A 76 -10.05 2.68 -17.93
CA GLU A 76 -11.28 3.27 -18.43
C GLU A 76 -12.25 3.56 -17.28
N VAL A 77 -13.13 4.53 -17.50
CA VAL A 77 -14.15 4.90 -16.52
C VAL A 77 -15.40 4.05 -16.76
N PRO A 78 -16.05 3.51 -15.70
CA PRO A 78 -17.27 2.73 -15.87
C PRO A 78 -18.37 3.51 -16.58
N LYS A 79 -19.28 2.79 -17.25
CA LYS A 79 -20.42 3.41 -17.94
C LYS A 79 -21.24 4.28 -16.98
N GLY A 80 -21.59 5.49 -17.43
CA GLY A 80 -22.35 6.46 -16.62
C GLY A 80 -21.48 7.31 -15.69
N PHE A 81 -20.17 7.05 -15.60
CA PHE A 81 -19.23 7.87 -14.86
C PHE A 81 -18.43 8.78 -15.80
N LYS A 82 -17.94 9.90 -15.26
CA LYS A 82 -16.96 10.78 -15.90
C LYS A 82 -15.85 11.09 -14.90
N ARG A 83 -14.61 11.20 -15.38
CA ARG A 83 -13.50 11.65 -14.51
C ARG A 83 -13.83 13.01 -13.89
N VAL A 84 -13.49 13.18 -12.61
CA VAL A 84 -13.59 14.50 -11.96
C VAL A 84 -12.60 15.47 -12.62
N ASN A 85 -12.96 16.74 -12.70
CA ASN A 85 -12.06 17.76 -13.25
C ASN A 85 -10.84 17.93 -12.33
N VAL A 86 -9.64 18.00 -12.93
CA VAL A 86 -8.38 18.30 -12.22
C VAL A 86 -7.80 19.60 -12.75
N ILE A 87 -7.15 20.35 -11.85
CA ILE A 87 -6.51 21.61 -12.20
C ILE A 87 -5.16 21.32 -12.84
N ALA A 88 -4.86 21.97 -13.97
CA ALA A 88 -3.58 21.84 -14.64
C ALA A 88 -2.41 22.26 -13.72
N GLY A 89 -1.35 21.46 -13.70
CA GLY A 89 -0.18 21.62 -12.85
C GLY A 89 -0.40 21.29 -11.38
N SER A 90 -1.54 20.70 -11.00
CA SER A 90 -1.81 20.25 -9.62
C SER A 90 -1.26 18.86 -9.33
N PHE A 91 -1.17 18.50 -8.05
CA PHE A 91 -0.79 17.15 -7.64
C PHE A 91 -1.80 16.09 -8.13
N ALA A 92 -3.08 16.46 -8.21
CA ALA A 92 -4.11 15.59 -8.74
C ALA A 92 -3.89 15.25 -10.22
N GLU A 93 -3.54 16.24 -11.04
CA GLU A 93 -3.15 16.00 -12.43
C GLU A 93 -1.90 15.12 -12.50
N TYR A 94 -0.85 15.45 -11.74
CA TYR A 94 0.39 14.68 -11.70
C TYR A 94 0.15 13.18 -11.42
N LEU A 95 -0.68 12.86 -10.42
CA LEU A 95 -1.02 11.47 -10.08
C LEU A 95 -1.82 10.76 -11.17
N ARG A 96 -2.81 11.44 -11.75
CA ARG A 96 -3.64 10.92 -12.85
C ARG A 96 -2.84 10.67 -14.13
N THR A 97 -1.75 11.40 -14.33
CA THR A 97 -0.90 11.26 -15.52
C THR A 97 0.38 10.49 -15.25
N LEU A 98 0.50 9.81 -14.10
CA LEU A 98 1.69 9.01 -13.80
C LEU A 98 1.94 7.97 -14.90
N PRO A 99 3.18 7.85 -15.39
CA PRO A 99 3.52 6.84 -16.37
C PRO A 99 3.41 5.44 -15.74
N LEU A 100 2.97 4.47 -16.53
CA LEU A 100 2.84 3.08 -16.15
C LEU A 100 3.77 2.22 -16.99
N LYS A 101 4.26 1.14 -16.39
CA LYS A 101 4.93 0.07 -17.13
C LYS A 101 3.95 -0.58 -18.13
N PRO A 102 4.44 -1.28 -19.17
CA PRO A 102 3.57 -1.98 -20.13
C PRO A 102 2.54 -2.88 -19.43
N HIS A 103 1.36 -3.03 -20.03
CA HIS A 103 0.33 -3.93 -19.50
C HIS A 103 0.87 -5.35 -19.27
N GLY A 104 0.42 -5.99 -18.19
CA GLY A 104 0.91 -7.29 -17.75
C GLY A 104 2.26 -7.27 -17.01
N SER A 105 2.91 -6.11 -16.84
CA SER A 105 4.13 -5.99 -16.03
C SER A 105 3.89 -6.46 -14.60
N LYS A 106 4.79 -7.31 -14.10
CA LYS A 106 4.76 -7.79 -12.73
C LYS A 106 5.39 -6.78 -11.77
N VAL A 107 4.82 -6.64 -10.58
CA VAL A 107 5.45 -5.90 -9.48
C VAL A 107 6.73 -6.61 -9.08
N LYS A 108 7.83 -5.86 -9.00
CA LYS A 108 9.12 -6.36 -8.55
C LYS A 108 9.50 -5.75 -7.20
N TYR A 109 10.22 -6.53 -6.42
CA TYR A 109 10.94 -6.07 -5.24
C TYR A 109 12.21 -5.32 -5.65
N TYR A 110 12.80 -4.61 -4.70
CA TYR A 110 14.08 -3.89 -4.88
C TYR A 110 15.24 -4.80 -5.34
N ASP A 111 15.16 -6.10 -5.09
CA ASP A 111 16.15 -7.10 -5.49
C ASP A 111 15.89 -7.68 -6.90
N GLY A 112 14.82 -7.23 -7.57
CA GLY A 112 14.42 -7.65 -8.90
C GLY A 112 13.53 -8.90 -8.94
N ASN A 113 13.30 -9.57 -7.82
CA ASN A 113 12.37 -10.70 -7.75
C ASN A 113 10.92 -10.23 -7.91
N GLU A 114 10.08 -11.07 -8.50
CA GLU A 114 8.66 -10.77 -8.69
C GLU A 114 7.87 -10.97 -7.38
N LYS A 115 6.90 -10.09 -7.13
CA LYS A 115 5.92 -10.24 -6.06
C LYS A 115 5.01 -11.44 -6.40
N PRO A 116 4.92 -12.48 -5.55
CA PRO A 116 4.10 -13.66 -5.84
C PRO A 116 2.60 -13.41 -5.84
N SER A 117 2.16 -12.37 -5.12
CA SER A 117 0.74 -12.05 -4.95
C SER A 117 0.28 -11.04 -6.01
N GLU A 118 -0.78 -11.37 -6.75
CA GLU A 118 -1.33 -10.56 -7.84
C GLU A 118 -2.38 -9.55 -7.35
N VAL A 119 -2.02 -8.75 -6.35
CA VAL A 119 -2.86 -7.71 -5.72
C VAL A 119 -2.95 -6.41 -6.51
N TYR A 120 -2.33 -6.36 -7.68
CA TYR A 120 -2.11 -5.14 -8.44
C TYR A 120 -2.68 -5.24 -9.85
N GLU A 121 -3.14 -4.12 -10.37
CA GLU A 121 -3.70 -3.98 -11.72
C GLU A 121 -2.67 -3.43 -12.71
N ALA A 122 -1.85 -2.46 -12.28
CA ALA A 122 -0.78 -1.90 -13.08
C ALA A 122 0.37 -1.42 -12.21
N VAL A 123 1.56 -1.30 -12.80
CA VAL A 123 2.78 -0.87 -12.11
C VAL A 123 3.14 0.53 -12.57
N ILE A 124 3.35 1.46 -11.63
CA ILE A 124 3.80 2.81 -11.93
C ILE A 124 5.27 2.76 -12.35
N ASP A 125 5.62 3.48 -13.41
CA ASP A 125 6.97 3.52 -13.96
C ASP A 125 7.84 4.53 -13.20
N ILE A 126 8.18 4.15 -11.97
CA ILE A 126 9.11 4.87 -11.10
C ILE A 126 9.99 3.87 -10.36
N ASP A 127 11.28 4.18 -10.24
CA ASP A 127 12.23 3.30 -9.57
C ASP A 127 11.91 3.17 -8.06
N VAL A 128 12.05 1.95 -7.55
CA VAL A 128 12.09 1.67 -6.10
C VAL A 128 13.49 1.84 -5.51
N GLY A 129 14.53 1.79 -6.35
CA GLY A 129 15.94 1.74 -5.95
C GLY A 129 16.48 0.31 -5.86
N ASP A 130 17.74 0.17 -5.44
CA ASP A 130 18.48 -1.09 -5.34
C ASP A 130 18.61 -1.62 -3.89
N ARG A 131 17.89 -0.99 -2.97
CA ARG A 131 17.91 -1.29 -1.54
C ARG A 131 16.51 -1.49 -1.00
N ASP A 132 16.42 -2.32 0.02
CA ASP A 132 15.21 -2.47 0.83
C ASP A 132 14.99 -1.22 1.68
N LEU A 133 14.55 -0.13 1.04
CA LEU A 133 14.42 1.19 1.66
C LEU A 133 13.07 1.84 1.37
N GLN A 134 12.71 2.08 0.10
CA GLN A 134 11.44 2.73 -0.25
C GLN A 134 10.27 1.77 0.01
N GLN A 135 9.73 1.81 1.22
CA GLN A 135 8.68 0.91 1.69
C GLN A 135 7.42 1.69 2.05
N CYS A 136 6.24 1.12 1.74
CA CYS A 136 4.97 1.59 2.29
C CYS A 136 4.78 3.13 2.10
N ALA A 137 4.82 3.92 3.18
CA ALA A 137 4.68 5.38 3.17
C ALA A 137 5.75 6.14 2.37
N ASP A 138 6.92 5.54 2.15
CA ASP A 138 7.97 6.16 1.37
C ASP A 138 7.55 6.37 -0.09
N ALA A 139 6.67 5.50 -0.62
CA ALA A 139 6.10 5.67 -1.95
C ALA A 139 5.21 6.93 -2.02
N VAL A 140 4.40 7.18 -1.00
CA VAL A 140 3.54 8.37 -0.91
C VAL A 140 4.39 9.63 -0.76
N MET A 141 5.40 9.60 0.11
CA MET A 141 6.38 10.69 0.26
C MET A 141 7.15 10.93 -1.04
N ARG A 142 7.56 9.87 -1.75
CA ARG A 142 8.24 9.94 -3.05
C ARG A 142 7.37 10.66 -4.08
N LEU A 143 6.13 10.23 -4.27
CA LEU A 143 5.22 10.84 -5.25
C LEU A 143 4.98 12.33 -4.99
N TRP A 144 4.76 12.70 -3.72
CA TRP A 144 4.60 14.10 -3.33
C TRP A 144 5.86 14.92 -3.58
N ALA A 145 7.03 14.41 -3.17
CA ALA A 145 8.30 15.11 -3.34
C ALA A 145 8.68 15.26 -4.82
N GLU A 146 8.46 14.24 -5.65
CA GLU A 146 8.72 14.28 -7.10
C GLU A 146 7.83 15.32 -7.79
N TYR A 147 6.54 15.37 -7.45
CA TYR A 147 5.65 16.42 -7.92
C TYR A 147 6.21 17.81 -7.56
N LEU A 148 6.50 18.07 -6.30
CA LEU A 148 7.03 19.37 -5.87
C LEU A 148 8.38 19.70 -6.53
N TYR A 149 9.26 18.71 -6.68
CA TYR A 149 10.56 18.87 -7.32
C TYR A 149 10.40 19.26 -8.79
N SER A 150 9.55 18.55 -9.54
CA SER A 150 9.27 18.82 -10.95
C SER A 150 8.66 20.21 -11.19
N ARG A 151 7.97 20.76 -10.19
CA ARG A 151 7.37 22.10 -10.22
C ARG A 151 8.31 23.21 -9.70
N GLY A 152 9.49 22.84 -9.19
CA GLY A 152 10.44 23.77 -8.59
C GLY A 152 10.04 24.30 -7.20
N PHE A 153 9.04 23.69 -6.55
CA PHE A 153 8.56 24.08 -5.21
C PHE A 153 9.43 23.49 -4.11
N PHE A 154 10.75 23.74 -4.18
CA PHE A 154 11.73 23.11 -3.32
C PHE A 154 11.60 23.49 -1.84
N ASP A 155 11.06 24.67 -1.56
CA ASP A 155 10.73 25.18 -0.21
C ASP A 155 9.60 24.42 0.46
N LYS A 156 8.74 23.76 -0.33
CA LYS A 156 7.66 22.91 0.16
C LYS A 156 8.08 21.47 0.42
N ILE A 157 9.28 21.07 -0.02
CA ILE A 157 9.76 19.70 0.18
C ILE A 157 10.38 19.60 1.57
N HIS A 158 9.62 19.01 2.48
CA HIS A 158 10.07 18.67 3.82
C HIS A 158 9.27 17.49 4.36
N PHE A 159 9.87 16.74 5.29
CA PHE A 159 9.22 15.63 5.99
C PHE A 159 9.76 15.55 7.41
N ASN A 160 8.92 15.17 8.37
CA ASN A 160 9.36 14.96 9.74
C ASN A 160 9.85 13.52 9.94
N PHE A 161 11.01 13.39 10.58
CA PHE A 161 11.46 12.11 11.10
C PHE A 161 10.59 11.69 12.28
N THR A 162 10.68 10.42 12.67
CA THR A 162 9.90 9.86 13.79
C THR A 162 10.13 10.58 15.11
N ASN A 163 11.32 11.17 15.32
CA ASN A 163 11.63 11.97 16.52
C ASN A 163 11.18 13.45 16.41
N GLY A 164 10.52 13.85 15.33
CA GLY A 164 10.03 15.21 15.08
C GLY A 164 11.05 16.15 14.42
N PHE A 165 12.23 15.67 14.02
CA PHE A 165 13.17 16.50 13.25
C PHE A 165 12.63 16.80 11.85
N ASN A 166 12.53 18.09 11.51
CA ASN A 166 12.09 18.52 10.19
C ASN A 166 13.24 18.48 9.17
N ALA A 167 13.18 17.53 8.24
CA ALA A 167 14.17 17.36 7.18
C ALA A 167 13.80 18.24 5.98
N GLU A 168 14.21 19.50 5.99
CA GLU A 168 13.96 20.47 4.91
C GLU A 168 14.89 20.25 3.70
N TYR A 169 14.33 20.12 2.50
CA TYR A 169 15.13 19.94 1.29
C TYR A 169 15.92 21.21 0.91
N THR A 170 15.40 22.40 1.19
CA THR A 170 16.12 23.67 0.98
C THR A 170 17.46 23.70 1.70
N LYS A 171 17.51 23.21 2.93
CA LYS A 171 18.74 23.15 3.72
C LYS A 171 19.71 22.10 3.19
N TRP A 172 19.19 20.95 2.74
CA TRP A 172 19.97 19.93 2.04
C TRP A 172 20.64 20.47 0.76
N ARG A 173 19.88 21.21 -0.06
CA ARG A 173 20.36 21.85 -1.29
C ARG A 173 21.48 22.85 -1.05
N GLN A 174 21.55 23.47 0.13
CA GLN A 174 22.62 24.39 0.52
C GLN A 174 23.91 23.69 0.98
N GLY A 175 23.99 22.35 0.85
CA GLY A 175 25.17 21.57 1.20
C GLY A 175 25.16 21.02 2.64
N HIS A 176 24.04 21.18 3.36
CA HIS A 176 23.89 20.53 4.66
C HIS A 176 23.50 19.07 4.51
N ARG A 177 23.96 18.24 5.45
CA ARG A 177 23.56 16.84 5.61
C ARG A 177 23.01 16.63 7.01
N ILE A 178 22.13 15.64 7.13
CA ILE A 178 21.51 15.27 8.40
C ILE A 178 22.38 14.19 9.03
N LYS A 179 22.83 14.43 10.27
CA LYS A 179 23.47 13.42 11.11
C LYS A 179 22.52 12.94 12.18
N VAL A 180 22.56 11.63 12.42
CA VAL A 180 21.75 10.96 13.44
C VAL A 180 22.68 10.21 14.39
N GLU A 181 22.64 10.59 15.67
CA GLU A 181 23.43 9.99 16.75
C GLU A 181 22.50 9.59 17.90
N GLY A 182 22.08 8.32 17.91
CA GLY A 182 20.98 7.88 18.76
C GLY A 182 19.71 8.65 18.43
N ASN A 183 19.13 9.34 19.41
CA ASN A 183 17.94 10.19 19.21
C ASN A 183 18.25 11.65 18.80
N LYS A 184 19.53 12.04 18.77
CA LYS A 184 19.92 13.40 18.38
C LYS A 184 20.04 13.48 16.87
N VAL A 185 19.29 14.41 16.26
CA VAL A 185 19.32 14.67 14.83
C VAL A 185 19.63 16.14 14.61
N TYR A 186 20.63 16.43 13.78
CA TYR A 186 21.09 17.79 13.56
C TYR A 186 21.71 17.96 12.18
N TRP A 187 21.76 19.22 11.73
CA TRP A 187 22.34 19.59 10.44
C TRP A 187 23.84 19.86 10.58
N VAL A 188 24.62 19.38 9.62
CA VAL A 188 26.04 19.68 9.47
C VAL A 188 26.33 20.12 8.04
N LYS A 189 27.21 21.10 7.85
CA LYS A 189 27.62 21.53 6.52
C LYS A 189 28.81 20.69 6.06
N GLU A 190 28.57 19.77 5.13
CA GLU A 190 29.54 18.74 4.72
C GLU A 190 29.64 18.55 3.20
N ALA A 191 28.84 19.27 2.43
CA ALA A 191 28.85 19.22 0.97
C ALA A 191 28.69 20.61 0.38
N GLU A 192 28.95 20.71 -0.92
CA GLU A 192 28.62 21.90 -1.70
C GLU A 192 27.11 21.99 -1.97
N ALA A 193 26.66 23.20 -2.30
CA ALA A 193 25.29 23.41 -2.73
C ALA A 193 25.01 22.66 -4.04
N SER A 194 23.84 22.04 -4.15
CA SER A 194 23.49 21.16 -5.27
C SER A 194 22.00 21.21 -5.54
N ASN A 195 21.65 21.28 -6.82
CA ASN A 195 20.26 21.19 -7.32
C ASN A 195 20.01 19.91 -8.12
N ASP A 196 21.04 19.08 -8.28
CA ASP A 196 20.99 17.87 -9.09
C ASP A 196 20.03 16.83 -8.52
N TYR A 197 19.40 16.08 -9.42
CA TYR A 197 18.44 15.05 -9.08
C TYR A 197 19.06 13.94 -8.21
N ASP A 198 20.31 13.57 -8.44
CA ASP A 198 21.00 12.58 -7.59
C ASP A 198 21.12 13.05 -6.13
N SER A 199 21.31 14.34 -5.91
CA SER A 199 21.33 14.92 -4.56
C SER A 199 19.94 14.90 -3.93
N PHE A 200 18.89 15.14 -4.72
CA PHE A 200 17.50 14.99 -4.29
C PHE A 200 17.17 13.53 -3.90
N ARG A 201 17.58 12.55 -4.70
CA ARG A 201 17.41 11.13 -4.36
C ARG A 201 18.15 10.75 -3.08
N LYS A 202 19.37 11.27 -2.85
CA LYS A 202 20.09 11.06 -1.58
C LYS A 202 19.36 11.70 -0.38
N TYR A 203 18.72 12.85 -0.57
CA TYR A 203 17.85 13.45 0.45
C TYR A 203 16.66 12.54 0.76
N LEU A 204 15.97 12.02 -0.27
CA LEU A 204 14.84 11.10 -0.07
C LEU A 204 15.27 9.81 0.63
N ASN A 205 16.42 9.24 0.29
CA ASN A 205 16.95 8.06 1.00
C ASN A 205 17.18 8.35 2.49
N MET A 206 17.60 9.56 2.84
CA MET A 206 17.73 9.99 4.23
C MET A 206 16.35 10.13 4.90
N VAL A 207 15.34 10.64 4.19
CA VAL A 207 13.96 10.70 4.70
C VAL A 207 13.42 9.29 4.96
N PHE A 208 13.51 8.38 3.98
CA PHE A 208 13.00 7.00 4.08
C PHE A 208 13.66 6.20 5.21
N ALA A 209 14.89 6.54 5.59
CA ALA A 209 15.59 5.88 6.68
C ALA A 209 15.06 6.27 8.09
N TYR A 210 14.38 7.41 8.24
CA TYR A 210 14.04 7.98 9.56
C TYR A 210 12.60 8.48 9.70
N ALA A 211 11.88 8.65 8.59
CA ALA A 211 10.45 8.90 8.52
C ALA A 211 9.69 7.60 8.17
N GLY A 212 8.37 7.62 8.29
CA GLY A 212 7.51 6.49 7.92
C GLY A 212 6.04 6.80 8.20
N THR A 213 5.19 5.79 8.16
CA THR A 213 3.73 5.94 8.38
C THR A 213 3.38 6.70 9.67
N LEU A 214 4.11 6.44 10.76
CA LEU A 214 3.89 7.11 12.04
C LEU A 214 4.23 8.60 12.03
N SER A 215 5.31 9.01 11.36
CA SER A 215 5.67 10.44 11.29
C SER A 215 4.80 11.16 10.25
N LEU A 216 4.54 10.52 9.11
CA LEU A 216 3.69 11.05 8.05
C LEU A 216 2.26 11.30 8.55
N SER A 217 1.65 10.36 9.28
CA SER A 217 0.29 10.56 9.79
C SER A 217 0.15 11.74 10.77
N LYS A 218 1.24 12.12 11.45
CA LYS A 218 1.26 13.27 12.38
C LYS A 218 1.40 14.62 11.68
N GLU A 219 1.92 14.64 10.45
CA GLU A 219 2.09 15.88 9.68
C GLU A 219 0.97 16.12 8.64
N MET A 220 0.10 15.14 8.40
CA MET A 220 -1.05 15.27 7.51
C MET A 220 -2.32 15.73 8.27
N LYS A 221 -3.32 16.23 7.52
CA LYS A 221 -4.62 16.64 8.07
C LYS A 221 -5.69 15.61 7.73
N LYS A 222 -6.53 15.27 8.70
CA LYS A 222 -7.74 14.45 8.45
C LYS A 222 -8.67 15.14 7.44
N VAL A 223 -9.25 14.33 6.54
CA VAL A 223 -10.20 14.77 5.53
C VAL A 223 -11.50 13.97 5.70
N PRO A 224 -12.66 14.63 5.80
CA PRO A 224 -13.95 13.93 5.75
C PRO A 224 -14.13 13.24 4.39
N LEU A 225 -14.67 12.03 4.37
CA LEU A 225 -14.76 11.19 3.18
C LEU A 225 -15.52 11.86 2.02
N GLU A 226 -16.54 12.66 2.32
CA GLU A 226 -17.32 13.45 1.36
C GLU A 226 -16.47 14.47 0.58
N ASN A 227 -15.36 14.91 1.18
CA ASN A 227 -14.39 15.87 0.64
C ASN A 227 -13.15 15.20 0.04
N MET A 228 -13.21 13.86 -0.15
CA MET A 228 -12.14 13.10 -0.79
C MET A 228 -11.77 13.73 -2.13
N ALA A 229 -10.46 13.83 -2.36
CA ALA A 229 -9.86 14.27 -3.60
C ALA A 229 -8.66 13.40 -3.96
N ILE A 230 -8.25 13.46 -5.23
CA ILE A 230 -7.01 12.86 -5.70
C ILE A 230 -5.84 13.48 -4.94
N GLY A 231 -4.92 12.63 -4.45
CA GLY A 231 -3.81 12.99 -3.58
C GLY A 231 -4.09 12.79 -2.08
N ASP A 232 -5.32 12.46 -1.70
CA ASP A 232 -5.62 12.02 -0.34
C ASP A 232 -5.07 10.62 -0.09
N VAL A 233 -4.75 10.34 1.16
CA VAL A 233 -4.06 9.13 1.60
C VAL A 233 -4.87 8.49 2.72
N PHE A 234 -5.28 7.25 2.54
CA PHE A 234 -5.72 6.42 3.66
C PHE A 234 -4.46 5.97 4.40
N ILE A 235 -4.36 6.33 5.69
CA ILE A 235 -3.15 6.09 6.48
C ILE A 235 -3.50 5.71 7.92
N GLU A 236 -2.94 4.58 8.34
CA GLU A 236 -2.89 4.16 9.74
C GLU A 236 -1.47 4.34 10.27
N GLY A 237 -1.28 5.35 11.10
CA GLY A 237 0.01 5.58 11.75
C GLY A 237 0.26 4.55 12.85
N GLY A 238 1.43 3.91 12.85
CA GLY A 238 1.75 2.92 13.86
C GLY A 238 2.94 2.03 13.48
N SER A 239 3.17 1.01 14.31
CA SER A 239 4.08 -0.10 14.01
C SER A 239 3.41 -1.40 14.50
N PRO A 240 2.71 -2.13 13.61
CA PRO A 240 2.62 -1.90 12.17
C PRO A 240 1.72 -0.69 11.83
N GLY A 241 1.92 -0.14 10.64
CA GLY A 241 1.07 0.88 10.04
C GLY A 241 1.19 0.80 8.52
N HIS A 242 0.20 1.31 7.79
CA HIS A 242 0.18 1.26 6.33
C HIS A 242 -0.46 2.51 5.74
N CYS A 243 -0.22 2.75 4.44
CA CYS A 243 -0.95 3.77 3.71
C CYS A 243 -1.10 3.46 2.22
N VAL A 244 -2.17 4.01 1.64
CA VAL A 244 -2.49 3.95 0.21
C VAL A 244 -2.99 5.33 -0.25
N ILE A 245 -2.64 5.74 -1.47
CA ILE A 245 -2.96 7.07 -2.01
C ILE A 245 -4.01 7.00 -3.10
N VAL A 246 -4.95 7.94 -3.09
CA VAL A 246 -5.94 8.14 -4.16
C VAL A 246 -5.26 8.81 -5.37
N ILE A 247 -5.25 8.15 -6.51
CA ILE A 247 -4.53 8.62 -7.72
C ILE A 247 -5.44 9.01 -8.89
N ASP A 248 -6.68 8.55 -8.91
CA ASP A 248 -7.70 9.02 -9.85
C ASP A 248 -9.09 8.92 -9.22
N MET A 249 -10.04 9.69 -9.76
CA MET A 249 -11.44 9.73 -9.32
C MET A 249 -12.38 9.97 -10.51
N ALA A 250 -13.57 9.37 -10.41
CA ALA A 250 -14.67 9.56 -11.34
C ALA A 250 -15.99 9.76 -10.57
N GLU A 251 -16.96 10.39 -11.20
CA GLU A 251 -18.26 10.70 -10.63
C GLU A 251 -19.38 10.30 -11.59
N ASN A 252 -20.42 9.66 -11.06
CA ASN A 252 -21.59 9.26 -11.82
C ASN A 252 -22.37 10.51 -12.25
N VAL A 253 -22.72 10.61 -13.53
CA VAL A 253 -23.36 11.82 -14.09
C VAL A 253 -24.79 12.04 -13.60
N GLU A 254 -25.47 11.00 -13.14
CA GLU A 254 -26.86 11.06 -12.68
C GLU A 254 -26.96 11.10 -11.14
N THR A 255 -26.17 10.27 -10.46
CA THR A 255 -26.29 10.10 -9.00
C THR A 255 -25.29 10.94 -8.19
N GLY A 256 -24.22 11.42 -8.80
CA GLY A 256 -23.10 12.06 -8.08
C GLY A 256 -22.26 11.10 -7.24
N GLU A 257 -22.46 9.78 -7.37
CA GLU A 257 -21.63 8.79 -6.70
C GLU A 257 -20.17 8.90 -7.19
N LYS A 258 -19.21 8.90 -6.26
CA LYS A 258 -17.79 8.98 -6.57
C LYS A 258 -17.12 7.61 -6.50
N LEU A 259 -16.29 7.35 -7.50
CA LEU A 259 -15.33 6.26 -7.52
C LEU A 259 -13.91 6.80 -7.42
N PHE A 260 -13.00 5.97 -6.93
CA PHE A 260 -11.58 6.31 -6.80
C PHE A 260 -10.68 5.11 -7.08
N ILE A 261 -9.42 5.40 -7.43
CA ILE A 261 -8.36 4.41 -7.66
C ILE A 261 -7.28 4.61 -6.60
N LEU A 262 -6.77 3.50 -6.07
CA LEU A 262 -5.72 3.49 -5.07
C LEU A 262 -4.39 2.99 -5.66
N ALA A 263 -3.29 3.60 -5.22
CA ALA A 263 -1.96 3.07 -5.40
C ALA A 263 -1.23 2.93 -4.07
N GLN A 264 -0.26 2.03 -4.03
CA GLN A 264 0.57 1.78 -2.86
C GLN A 264 1.95 1.27 -3.24
N SER A 265 2.83 1.21 -2.24
CA SER A 265 3.91 0.23 -2.15
C SER A 265 3.71 -0.55 -0.84
N TYR A 266 4.50 -1.58 -0.60
CA TYR A 266 4.38 -2.41 0.61
C TYR A 266 5.76 -2.81 1.13
N MET A 267 5.83 -3.79 2.03
CA MET A 267 7.09 -4.32 2.57
C MET A 267 7.31 -5.76 2.06
N PRO A 268 8.54 -6.15 1.63
CA PRO A 268 9.74 -5.32 1.47
C PRO A 268 9.58 -4.27 0.36
N ALA A 269 10.58 -3.41 0.16
CA ALA A 269 10.55 -2.35 -0.84
C ALA A 269 10.22 -2.95 -2.22
N GLN A 270 9.20 -2.39 -2.86
CA GLN A 270 8.70 -2.86 -4.15
C GLN A 270 8.17 -1.72 -5.00
N ASP A 271 7.98 -2.01 -6.28
CA ASP A 271 7.37 -1.07 -7.21
C ASP A 271 6.07 -0.48 -6.64
N ILE A 272 5.86 0.82 -6.90
CA ILE A 272 4.56 1.45 -6.64
C ILE A 272 3.58 0.91 -7.67
N HIS A 273 2.40 0.49 -7.22
CA HIS A 273 1.42 -0.16 -8.07
C HIS A 273 -0.01 0.27 -7.74
N ILE A 274 -0.87 0.19 -8.75
CA ILE A 274 -2.30 0.38 -8.64
C ILE A 274 -2.91 -0.90 -8.08
N LEU A 275 -3.75 -0.76 -7.06
CA LEU A 275 -4.39 -1.89 -6.40
C LEU A 275 -5.57 -2.43 -7.22
N LYS A 276 -5.74 -3.76 -7.19
CA LYS A 276 -7.03 -4.37 -7.54
C LYS A 276 -8.03 -4.10 -6.43
N ASN A 277 -9.30 -3.88 -6.81
CA ASN A 277 -10.38 -3.85 -5.83
C ASN A 277 -10.88 -5.29 -5.56
N PRO A 278 -10.71 -5.85 -4.34
CA PRO A 278 -11.12 -7.21 -4.03
C PRO A 278 -12.65 -7.42 -4.03
N ALA A 279 -13.43 -6.34 -4.01
CA ALA A 279 -14.88 -6.41 -4.18
C ALA A 279 -15.29 -6.58 -5.66
N ASN A 280 -14.38 -6.33 -6.58
CA ASN A 280 -14.58 -6.47 -8.02
C ASN A 280 -13.79 -7.68 -8.56
N GLY A 281 -14.09 -8.09 -9.80
CA GLY A 281 -13.23 -9.00 -10.55
C GLY A 281 -12.00 -8.29 -11.13
N ASP A 282 -11.12 -9.08 -11.76
CA ASP A 282 -9.98 -8.55 -12.51
C ASP A 282 -10.43 -7.53 -13.58
N GLY A 283 -9.59 -6.54 -13.84
CA GLY A 283 -9.85 -5.51 -14.84
C GLY A 283 -10.70 -4.33 -14.34
N ASN A 284 -11.10 -4.31 -13.07
CA ASN A 284 -11.84 -3.18 -12.49
C ASN A 284 -11.24 -2.73 -11.13
N PRO A 285 -10.27 -1.79 -11.16
CA PRO A 285 -9.61 -1.27 -9.95
C PRO A 285 -10.38 -0.16 -9.24
N TRP A 286 -11.60 0.20 -9.68
CA TRP A 286 -12.37 1.30 -9.08
C TRP A 286 -13.03 0.89 -7.76
N TYR A 287 -12.83 1.72 -6.74
CA TYR A 287 -13.50 1.63 -5.44
C TYR A 287 -14.63 2.65 -5.36
N THR A 288 -15.75 2.31 -4.72
CA THR A 288 -16.81 3.29 -4.40
C THR A 288 -16.49 4.02 -3.10
N VAL A 289 -16.78 5.32 -3.03
CA VAL A 289 -16.72 6.11 -1.78
C VAL A 289 -17.72 5.58 -0.72
N ASN A 290 -18.71 4.80 -1.13
CA ASN A 290 -19.75 4.21 -0.28
C ASN A 290 -19.37 2.81 0.23
N PHE A 291 -18.11 2.55 0.56
CA PHE A 291 -17.61 1.24 1.02
C PHE A 291 -18.08 0.80 2.42
N GLY A 292 -19.00 1.53 3.06
CA GLY A 292 -19.47 1.26 4.43
C GLY A 292 -18.50 1.72 5.51
N GLU A 293 -18.35 0.93 6.57
CA GLU A 293 -17.51 1.25 7.74
C GLU A 293 -16.01 1.06 7.47
N VAL A 294 -15.66 0.09 6.62
CA VAL A 294 -14.28 -0.33 6.36
C VAL A 294 -14.03 -0.39 4.87
N LEU A 295 -12.98 0.30 4.44
CA LEU A 295 -12.40 0.16 3.11
C LEU A 295 -11.50 -1.07 3.09
N LYS A 296 -11.88 -2.08 2.31
CA LYS A 296 -11.07 -3.28 2.12
C LYS A 296 -10.16 -3.13 0.92
N THR A 297 -8.85 -3.19 1.16
CA THR A 297 -7.84 -3.31 0.11
C THR A 297 -7.24 -4.72 0.16
N PRO A 298 -6.49 -5.17 -0.87
CA PRO A 298 -5.96 -6.53 -0.88
C PRO A 298 -5.03 -6.87 0.30
N GLU A 299 -4.30 -5.90 0.82
CA GLU A 299 -3.27 -6.13 1.86
C GLU A 299 -3.53 -5.38 3.18
N TRP A 300 -4.54 -4.50 3.23
CA TRP A 300 -4.87 -3.71 4.42
C TRP A 300 -6.34 -3.28 4.46
N GLU A 301 -6.86 -2.97 5.65
CA GLU A 301 -8.20 -2.41 5.84
C GLU A 301 -8.10 -1.04 6.50
N PHE A 302 -8.92 -0.07 6.05
CA PHE A 302 -8.94 1.27 6.62
C PHE A 302 -10.34 1.65 7.10
N THR A 303 -10.42 2.38 8.20
CA THR A 303 -11.65 3.03 8.65
C THR A 303 -11.87 4.37 7.94
N ARG A 304 -13.10 4.86 7.97
CA ARG A 304 -13.50 6.12 7.32
C ARG A 304 -12.72 7.34 7.81
N ASP A 305 -12.22 7.32 9.06
CA ASP A 305 -11.54 8.46 9.69
C ASP A 305 -10.01 8.46 9.52
N GLN A 306 -9.48 7.53 8.72
CA GLN A 306 -8.07 7.39 8.36
C GLN A 306 -7.71 8.05 7.02
N LEU A 307 -8.64 8.78 6.39
CA LEU A 307 -8.33 9.59 5.20
C LEU A 307 -7.64 10.91 5.61
N MET A 308 -6.49 11.19 5.02
CA MET A 308 -5.69 12.39 5.31
C MET A 308 -5.13 13.04 4.03
N ARG A 309 -4.73 14.32 4.14
CA ARG A 309 -4.17 15.12 3.04
C ARG A 309 -2.91 15.86 3.49
N PHE A 310 -1.96 16.02 2.58
CA PHE A 310 -0.76 16.82 2.79
C PHE A 310 -1.11 18.28 3.11
N ASN A 311 -0.31 18.91 3.97
CA ASN A 311 -0.39 20.34 4.21
C ASN A 311 0.25 21.10 3.04
N SER A 312 -0.52 21.97 2.40
CA SER A 312 -0.13 22.81 1.26
C SER A 312 0.62 24.08 1.64
#